data_AF-A0A959HAF4-F1
#
_entry.id   AF-A0A959HAF4-F1
#
_cell.length_a   1.000
_cell.length_b   1.000
_cell.length_c   1.000
_cell.angle_alpha   90.00
_cell.angle_beta   90.00
_cell.angle_gamma   90.00
#
_symmetry.space_group_name_H-M   'P 1'
#
loop_
_entity.id
_entity.type
_entity.pdbx_description
1 polymer ?
#
loop_
_entity_poly.entity_id
_entity_poly.type
_entity_poly.pdbx_seq_one_letter_code
_entity_poly.pdbx_strand_id
1 'polypeptide(L)'
;MMRTILAFLFLFFFFFASAQQLDANIDALNQQLAELARQRQELESQLGNLKLQRIQRDLKAIGLPSEDYILHSAMALEYAEAYEQARWVAHIILPDIITGSVGRTNDFRPDPMVATGSAVEADYFLKYMKADSTYDYDGFGYDRGHLAPSADFRWSEKALSESYFYSNMSPQLDVFNREGWAELESLIRGYVFRNPASQLYVVTGPILREGLPVIERGVNKVSIPEYFFKVVLDRQQGRGVGFILPHRQVDEPLETFAVTIDEVEQRTGLDFFNLLPEAEEATLEGHLDKAAWIPELAGGDVEPIYPPSLPPGHFNSVQAKLYMGKGEEVTVCGTVVGTHRSRSGNAWLNIDKQFPNQPFSVFIRKKDLPNFSYVPDQYLLSREVCFTGKVENFNGTPTMNVEMEEAVRVGAPEK
;
A
#
# COMPACT_ATOMS: atom_id res chain seq x y z
N MET A 1 67.49 -48.87 -18.03
CA MET A 1 66.47 -48.20 -18.85
C MET A 1 65.10 -48.90 -18.80
N MET A 2 65.01 -50.23 -18.85
CA MET A 2 63.72 -50.95 -18.90
C MET A 2 62.92 -50.97 -17.57
N ARG A 3 63.59 -51.00 -16.41
CA ARG A 3 62.93 -50.98 -15.07
C ARG A 3 62.29 -49.64 -14.71
N THR A 4 62.86 -48.52 -15.17
CA THR A 4 62.30 -47.18 -14.93
C THR A 4 61.09 -46.89 -15.83
N ILE A 5 61.05 -47.43 -17.05
CA ILE A 5 59.90 -47.26 -17.96
C ILE A 5 58.68 -48.06 -17.49
N LEU A 6 58.87 -49.28 -16.96
CA LEU A 6 57.76 -50.07 -16.38
C LEU A 6 57.18 -49.41 -15.12
N ALA A 7 58.02 -48.83 -14.26
CA ALA A 7 57.55 -48.12 -13.07
C ALA A 7 56.75 -46.86 -13.44
N PHE A 8 57.18 -46.11 -14.46
CA PHE A 8 56.43 -44.96 -14.98
C PHE A 8 55.09 -45.36 -15.61
N LEU A 9 55.04 -46.45 -16.40
CA LEU A 9 53.79 -46.96 -16.97
C LEU A 9 52.82 -47.46 -15.89
N PHE A 10 53.30 -48.12 -14.83
CA PHE A 10 52.46 -48.62 -13.73
C PHE A 10 51.94 -47.50 -12.83
N LEU A 11 52.76 -46.47 -12.55
CA LEU A 11 52.32 -45.24 -11.88
C LEU A 11 51.30 -44.49 -12.73
N PHE A 12 51.52 -44.35 -14.04
CA PHE A 12 50.60 -43.67 -14.94
C PHE A 12 49.24 -44.39 -15.02
N PHE A 13 49.23 -45.73 -15.05
CA PHE A 13 47.99 -46.52 -15.04
C PHE A 13 47.21 -46.40 -13.71
N PHE A 14 47.89 -46.36 -12.57
CA PHE A 14 47.26 -46.17 -11.27
C PHE A 14 46.66 -44.77 -11.09
N PHE A 15 47.35 -43.72 -11.58
CA PHE A 15 46.83 -42.35 -11.57
C PHE A 15 45.63 -42.17 -12.52
N PHE A 16 45.61 -42.84 -13.67
CA PHE A 16 44.45 -42.81 -14.57
C PHE A 16 43.23 -43.52 -13.98
N ALA A 17 43.43 -44.69 -13.35
CA ALA A 17 42.33 -45.43 -12.72
C ALA A 17 41.75 -44.70 -11.49
N SER A 18 42.58 -44.02 -10.69
CA SER A 18 42.11 -43.24 -9.53
C SER A 18 41.41 -41.94 -9.93
N ALA A 19 41.87 -41.26 -11.00
CA ALA A 19 41.19 -40.11 -11.58
C ALA A 19 39.82 -40.50 -12.16
N GLN A 20 39.74 -41.63 -12.88
CA GLN A 20 38.48 -42.15 -13.42
C GLN A 20 37.47 -42.51 -12.32
N GLN A 21 37.92 -43.00 -11.17
CA GLN A 21 37.07 -43.23 -10.00
C GLN A 21 36.58 -41.93 -9.34
N LEU A 22 37.43 -40.89 -9.29
CA LEU A 22 37.06 -39.58 -8.77
C LEU A 22 36.00 -38.91 -9.67
N ASP A 23 36.21 -38.92 -10.99
CA ASP A 23 35.27 -38.36 -11.96
C ASP A 23 33.92 -39.10 -11.90
N ALA A 24 33.94 -40.44 -11.81
CA ALA A 24 32.71 -41.22 -11.62
C ALA A 24 31.97 -40.89 -10.32
N ASN A 25 32.70 -40.61 -9.23
CA ASN A 25 32.09 -40.18 -7.96
C ASN A 25 31.50 -38.76 -8.08
N ILE A 26 32.18 -37.85 -8.78
CA ILE A 26 31.68 -36.49 -9.07
C ILE A 26 30.40 -36.57 -9.90
N ASP A 27 30.39 -37.40 -10.96
CA ASP A 27 29.22 -37.61 -11.81
C ASP A 27 28.04 -38.21 -11.04
N ALA A 28 28.30 -39.21 -10.18
CA ALA A 28 27.27 -39.80 -9.35
C ALA A 28 26.66 -38.77 -8.37
N LEU A 29 27.49 -37.94 -7.73
CA LEU A 29 27.00 -36.86 -6.85
C LEU A 29 26.22 -35.79 -7.64
N ASN A 30 26.68 -35.42 -8.84
CA ASN A 30 25.95 -34.48 -9.70
C ASN A 30 24.58 -35.04 -10.12
N GLN A 31 24.47 -36.33 -10.43
CA GLN A 31 23.20 -37.00 -10.71
C GLN A 31 22.28 -37.00 -9.49
N GLN A 32 22.81 -37.26 -8.29
CA GLN A 32 22.04 -37.18 -7.05
C GLN A 32 21.55 -35.75 -6.77
N LEU A 33 22.39 -34.74 -6.99
CA LEU A 33 22.00 -33.33 -6.86
C LEU A 33 20.89 -32.95 -7.85
N ALA A 34 20.99 -33.41 -9.10
CA ALA A 34 19.96 -33.17 -10.11
C ALA A 34 18.62 -33.84 -9.74
N GLU A 35 18.67 -35.07 -9.22
CA GLU A 35 17.48 -35.79 -8.74
C GLU A 35 16.84 -35.08 -7.54
N LEU A 36 17.63 -34.69 -6.55
CA LEU A 36 17.15 -33.93 -5.39
C LEU A 36 16.56 -32.58 -5.80
N ALA A 37 17.16 -31.89 -6.78
CA ALA A 37 16.61 -30.64 -7.33
C ALA A 37 15.24 -30.87 -7.98
N ARG A 38 15.08 -31.95 -8.75
CA ARG A 38 13.79 -32.33 -9.35
C ARG A 38 12.74 -32.66 -8.28
N GLN A 39 13.10 -33.45 -7.27
CA GLN A 39 12.21 -33.78 -6.15
C GLN A 39 11.80 -32.54 -5.37
N ARG A 40 12.74 -31.62 -5.12
CA ARG A 40 12.46 -30.35 -4.48
C ARG A 40 11.47 -29.51 -5.30
N GLN A 41 11.66 -29.40 -6.61
CA GLN A 41 10.77 -28.65 -7.49
C GLN A 41 9.34 -29.22 -7.48
N GLU A 42 9.21 -30.56 -7.50
CA GLU A 42 7.92 -31.23 -7.40
C GLU A 42 7.22 -30.93 -6.06
N LEU A 43 7.94 -31.04 -4.94
CA LEU A 43 7.41 -30.71 -3.61
C LEU A 43 7.04 -29.23 -3.49
N GLU A 44 7.84 -28.32 -4.04
CA GLU A 44 7.54 -26.88 -4.08
C GLU A 44 6.26 -26.61 -4.88
N SER A 45 6.05 -27.30 -6.01
CA SER A 45 4.81 -27.21 -6.79
C SER A 45 3.60 -27.72 -6.02
N GLN A 46 3.70 -28.90 -5.38
CA GLN A 46 2.65 -29.46 -4.54
C GLN A 46 2.30 -28.53 -3.36
N LEU A 47 3.31 -27.98 -2.69
CA LEU A 47 3.13 -27.00 -1.62
C LEU A 47 2.44 -25.73 -2.13
N GLY A 48 2.83 -25.22 -3.29
CA GLY A 48 2.19 -24.07 -3.93
C GLY A 48 0.70 -24.31 -4.18
N ASN A 49 0.33 -25.48 -4.71
CA ASN A 49 -1.06 -25.86 -4.93
C ASN A 49 -1.86 -25.94 -3.63
N LEU A 50 -1.28 -26.54 -2.58
CA LEU A 50 -1.92 -26.60 -1.26
C LEU A 50 -2.12 -25.20 -0.63
N LYS A 51 -1.18 -24.27 -0.84
CA LYS A 51 -1.33 -22.88 -0.39
C LYS A 51 -2.49 -22.18 -1.10
N LEU A 52 -2.65 -22.37 -2.41
CA LEU A 52 -3.78 -21.80 -3.16
C LEU A 52 -5.12 -22.37 -2.65
N GLN A 53 -5.20 -23.69 -2.44
CA GLN A 53 -6.39 -24.32 -1.85
C GLN A 53 -6.68 -23.79 -0.44
N ARG A 54 -5.64 -23.55 0.37
CA ARG A 54 -5.76 -22.93 1.69
C ARG A 54 -6.37 -21.54 1.61
N ILE A 55 -5.90 -20.70 0.69
CA ILE A 55 -6.44 -19.34 0.48
C ILE A 55 -7.92 -19.41 0.11
N GLN A 56 -8.28 -20.26 -0.85
CA GLN A 56 -9.68 -20.44 -1.26
C GLN A 56 -10.58 -20.87 -0.09
N ARG A 57 -10.10 -21.79 0.75
CA ARG A 57 -10.80 -22.20 1.97
C ARG A 57 -10.94 -21.03 2.95
N ASP A 58 -9.86 -20.29 3.20
CA ASP A 58 -9.83 -19.24 4.21
C ASP A 58 -10.67 -18.03 3.82
N LEU A 59 -10.66 -17.64 2.53
CA LEU A 59 -11.58 -16.61 1.99
C LEU A 59 -13.05 -17.02 2.16
N LYS A 60 -13.39 -18.29 1.92
CA LYS A 60 -14.76 -18.77 2.16
C LYS A 60 -15.12 -18.81 3.63
N ALA A 61 -14.16 -19.10 4.50
CA ALA A 61 -14.41 -19.26 5.93
C ALA A 61 -14.55 -17.93 6.66
N ILE A 62 -13.90 -16.86 6.19
CA ILE A 62 -14.01 -15.52 6.78
C ILE A 62 -15.34 -14.84 6.38
N GLY A 63 -15.95 -15.23 5.26
CA GLY A 63 -17.13 -14.56 4.72
C GLY A 63 -16.77 -13.57 3.61
N LEU A 64 -17.62 -13.48 2.60
CA LEU A 64 -17.44 -12.63 1.43
C LEU A 64 -18.69 -11.78 1.21
N PRO A 65 -18.57 -10.57 0.62
CA PRO A 65 -19.69 -9.63 0.58
C PRO A 65 -20.93 -10.05 -0.21
N SER A 66 -20.86 -11.13 -0.98
CA SER A 66 -22.01 -11.73 -1.64
C SER A 66 -21.85 -13.25 -1.77
N GLU A 67 -22.97 -13.93 -2.05
CA GLU A 67 -22.99 -15.38 -2.25
C GLU A 67 -22.58 -15.78 -3.68
N ASP A 68 -22.89 -14.95 -4.67
CA ASP A 68 -22.59 -15.17 -6.08
C ASP A 68 -21.29 -14.45 -6.47
N TYR A 69 -20.18 -15.19 -6.41
CA TYR A 69 -18.85 -14.69 -6.76
C TYR A 69 -18.05 -15.68 -7.60
N ILE A 70 -17.08 -15.15 -8.32
CA ILE A 70 -16.06 -15.88 -9.05
C ILE A 70 -14.89 -16.15 -8.11
N LEU A 71 -14.45 -17.40 -8.02
CA LEU A 71 -13.31 -17.79 -7.18
C LEU A 71 -12.14 -18.26 -8.04
N HIS A 72 -11.10 -17.44 -8.08
CA HIS A 72 -9.80 -17.74 -8.68
C HIS A 72 -8.90 -18.48 -7.68
N SER A 73 -7.63 -18.73 -8.03
CA SER A 73 -6.73 -19.53 -7.19
C SER A 73 -6.31 -18.81 -5.90
N ALA A 74 -6.23 -17.48 -5.92
CA ALA A 74 -5.78 -16.67 -4.78
C ALA A 74 -6.63 -15.43 -4.48
N MET A 75 -7.73 -15.24 -5.22
CA MET A 75 -8.66 -14.13 -5.03
C MET A 75 -10.09 -14.55 -5.38
N ALA A 76 -11.08 -13.88 -4.79
CA ALA A 76 -12.49 -13.98 -5.15
C ALA A 76 -12.99 -12.61 -5.61
N LEU A 77 -13.97 -12.56 -6.49
CA LEU A 77 -14.57 -11.29 -6.92
C LEU A 77 -16.04 -11.45 -7.30
N GLU A 78 -16.82 -10.40 -7.10
CA GLU A 78 -18.13 -10.24 -7.71
C GLU A 78 -18.01 -9.29 -8.89
N TYR A 79 -18.34 -9.77 -10.10
CA TYR A 79 -18.31 -8.93 -11.30
C TYR A 79 -19.64 -8.19 -11.48
N ALA A 80 -19.58 -6.86 -11.60
CA ALA A 80 -20.76 -6.03 -11.78
C ALA A 80 -20.95 -5.69 -13.25
N GLU A 81 -21.71 -6.53 -13.96
CA GLU A 81 -21.97 -6.42 -15.41
C GLU A 81 -22.35 -5.01 -15.86
N ALA A 82 -23.25 -4.33 -15.14
CA ALA A 82 -23.70 -2.99 -15.48
C ALA A 82 -22.57 -1.92 -15.48
N TYR A 83 -21.41 -2.25 -14.90
CA TYR A 83 -20.26 -1.36 -14.75
C TYR A 83 -19.00 -1.90 -15.45
N GLU A 84 -19.05 -3.13 -15.98
CA GLU A 84 -17.95 -3.85 -16.64
C GLU A 84 -16.67 -3.92 -15.80
N GLN A 85 -16.81 -4.03 -14.48
CA GLN A 85 -15.71 -4.19 -13.52
C GLN A 85 -16.20 -4.91 -12.25
N ALA A 86 -15.28 -5.38 -11.41
CA ALA A 86 -15.66 -5.98 -10.13
C ALA A 86 -16.32 -4.96 -9.19
N ARG A 87 -17.38 -5.36 -8.51
CA ARG A 87 -17.95 -4.65 -7.35
C ARG A 87 -16.98 -4.68 -6.18
N TRP A 88 -16.35 -5.84 -5.96
CA TRP A 88 -15.30 -6.05 -4.98
C TRP A 88 -14.41 -7.22 -5.42
N VAL A 89 -13.15 -7.21 -4.95
CA VAL A 89 -12.19 -8.30 -5.04
C VAL A 89 -11.63 -8.56 -3.65
N ALA A 90 -11.68 -9.81 -3.21
CA ALA A 90 -11.14 -10.26 -1.93
C ALA A 90 -9.90 -11.15 -2.14
N HIS A 91 -8.84 -10.91 -1.37
CA HIS A 91 -7.63 -11.73 -1.38
C HIS A 91 -6.98 -11.79 0.01
N ILE A 92 -5.96 -12.65 0.15
CA ILE A 92 -5.17 -12.76 1.37
C ILE A 92 -3.72 -12.36 1.08
N ILE A 93 -3.20 -11.39 1.83
CA ILE A 93 -1.77 -11.08 1.83
C ILE A 93 -1.09 -12.00 2.84
N LEU A 94 -0.33 -12.96 2.33
CA LEU A 94 0.41 -13.94 3.14
C LEU A 94 1.79 -13.41 3.54
N PRO A 95 2.37 -13.87 4.67
CA PRO A 95 3.80 -13.65 4.99
C PRO A 95 4.77 -14.05 3.88
N ASP A 96 4.36 -14.96 3.00
CA ASP A 96 5.10 -15.38 1.81
C ASP A 96 5.50 -14.21 0.88
N ILE A 97 4.84 -13.04 0.95
CA ILE A 97 5.28 -11.85 0.19
C ILE A 97 6.70 -11.39 0.57
N ILE A 98 7.19 -11.73 1.77
CA ILE A 98 8.52 -11.34 2.27
C ILE A 98 9.62 -12.02 1.45
N THR A 99 9.38 -13.26 1.02
CA THR A 99 10.34 -14.07 0.24
C THR A 99 9.91 -14.24 -1.22
N GLY A 100 8.74 -13.74 -1.60
CA GLY A 100 8.21 -13.78 -2.95
C GLY A 100 9.08 -13.02 -3.94
N SER A 101 9.56 -13.71 -4.97
CA SER A 101 10.52 -13.18 -5.95
C SER A 101 9.99 -13.14 -7.38
N VAL A 102 8.80 -13.70 -7.64
CA VAL A 102 8.21 -13.74 -8.99
C VAL A 102 8.08 -12.32 -9.54
N GLY A 103 8.52 -12.12 -10.78
CA GLY A 103 8.48 -10.84 -11.47
C GLY A 103 7.10 -10.51 -12.03
N ARG A 104 6.86 -9.23 -12.34
CA ARG A 104 5.63 -8.81 -13.02
C ARG A 104 5.59 -9.39 -14.44
N THR A 105 4.47 -10.00 -14.80
CA THR A 105 4.22 -10.59 -16.13
C THR A 105 3.61 -9.58 -17.11
N ASN A 106 2.76 -8.66 -16.61
CA ASN A 106 1.97 -7.73 -17.44
C ASN A 106 1.12 -8.46 -18.51
N ASP A 107 0.67 -9.68 -18.22
CA ASP A 107 -0.11 -10.56 -19.10
C ASP A 107 -1.62 -10.29 -18.99
N PHE A 108 -2.00 -9.02 -19.19
CA PHE A 108 -3.39 -8.57 -19.15
C PHE A 108 -4.26 -9.32 -20.16
N ARG A 109 -5.36 -9.92 -19.69
CA ARG A 109 -6.24 -10.74 -20.54
C ARG A 109 -7.68 -10.77 -20.01
N PRO A 110 -8.67 -11.03 -20.88
CA PRO A 110 -10.05 -11.22 -20.45
C PRO A 110 -10.14 -12.34 -19.43
N ASP A 111 -11.06 -12.21 -18.46
CA ASP A 111 -11.31 -13.26 -17.48
C ASP A 111 -12.20 -14.35 -18.09
N PRO A 112 -11.71 -15.59 -18.26
CA PRO A 112 -12.51 -16.67 -18.82
C PRO A 112 -13.64 -17.14 -17.90
N MET A 113 -13.66 -16.74 -16.62
CA MET A 113 -14.69 -17.11 -15.66
C MET A 113 -15.86 -16.11 -15.60
N VAL A 114 -15.73 -14.93 -16.23
CA VAL A 114 -16.86 -14.00 -16.42
C VAL A 114 -17.62 -14.42 -17.68
N ALA A 115 -18.75 -15.10 -17.50
CA ALA A 115 -19.46 -15.78 -18.59
C ALA A 115 -19.98 -14.84 -19.70
N THR A 116 -20.31 -13.60 -19.36
CA THR A 116 -20.74 -12.52 -20.26
C THR A 116 -19.58 -11.83 -20.98
N GLY A 117 -18.33 -12.12 -20.56
CA GLY A 117 -17.13 -11.39 -20.96
C GLY A 117 -16.77 -10.33 -19.94
N SER A 118 -15.47 -10.08 -19.77
CA SER A 118 -14.95 -8.96 -18.98
C SER A 118 -14.54 -7.80 -19.88
N ALA A 119 -14.18 -6.68 -19.27
CA ALA A 119 -13.38 -5.63 -19.91
C ALA A 119 -12.15 -6.19 -20.64
N VAL A 120 -11.65 -5.43 -21.61
CA VAL A 120 -10.56 -5.82 -22.50
C VAL A 120 -9.58 -4.67 -22.74
N GLU A 121 -8.49 -4.93 -23.46
CA GLU A 121 -7.47 -3.91 -23.78
C GLU A 121 -8.07 -2.68 -24.47
N ALA A 122 -9.00 -2.90 -25.41
CA ALA A 122 -9.69 -1.85 -26.16
C ALA A 122 -10.63 -0.98 -25.30
N ASP A 123 -10.82 -1.29 -24.01
CA ASP A 123 -11.51 -0.40 -23.07
C ASP A 123 -10.62 0.71 -22.51
N TYR A 124 -9.29 0.56 -22.61
CA TYR A 124 -8.32 1.47 -21.99
C TYR A 124 -7.47 2.23 -23.01
N PHE A 125 -7.17 1.59 -24.13
CA PHE A 125 -6.38 2.19 -25.20
C PHE A 125 -6.54 1.43 -26.52
N LEU A 126 -6.18 2.09 -27.61
CA LEU A 126 -5.97 1.43 -28.91
C LEU A 126 -4.48 1.27 -29.16
N LYS A 127 -4.09 0.14 -29.75
CA LYS A 127 -2.72 -0.09 -30.21
C LYS A 127 -2.68 -0.27 -31.72
N TYR A 128 -1.71 0.36 -32.36
CA TYR A 128 -1.53 0.31 -33.80
C TYR A 128 -0.14 -0.21 -34.11
N MET A 129 -0.05 -1.27 -34.93
CA MET A 129 1.23 -1.82 -35.35
C MET A 129 1.87 -0.91 -36.40
N LYS A 130 3.08 -0.47 -36.13
CA LYS A 130 3.91 0.31 -37.06
C LYS A 130 4.63 -0.60 -38.05
N ALA A 131 5.11 0.00 -39.14
CA ALA A 131 5.84 -0.70 -40.20
C ALA A 131 7.13 -1.40 -39.70
N ASP A 132 7.71 -0.92 -38.59
CA ASP A 132 8.91 -1.48 -37.95
C ASP A 132 8.59 -2.58 -36.91
N SER A 133 7.35 -3.06 -36.86
CA SER A 133 6.86 -4.04 -35.86
C SER A 133 6.85 -3.52 -34.41
N THR A 134 6.93 -2.20 -34.19
CA THR A 134 6.63 -1.58 -32.89
C THR A 134 5.15 -1.16 -32.82
N TYR A 135 4.69 -0.72 -31.64
CA TYR A 135 3.31 -0.27 -31.44
C TYR A 135 3.26 1.23 -31.10
N ASP A 136 2.26 1.93 -31.66
CA ASP A 136 1.77 3.20 -31.14
C ASP A 136 0.55 2.95 -30.25
N TYR A 137 0.44 3.72 -29.17
CA TYR A 137 -0.63 3.60 -28.19
C TYR A 137 -1.40 4.91 -28.12
N ASP A 138 -2.73 4.80 -28.15
CA ASP A 138 -3.66 5.91 -27.98
C ASP A 138 -4.50 5.63 -26.73
N GLY A 139 -4.03 6.17 -25.60
CA GLY A 139 -4.60 5.95 -24.28
C GLY A 139 -5.86 6.78 -24.03
N PHE A 140 -6.80 6.21 -23.27
CA PHE A 140 -8.07 6.87 -22.96
C PHE A 140 -8.06 7.65 -21.65
N GLY A 141 -6.88 7.80 -21.03
CA GLY A 141 -6.68 8.59 -19.80
C GLY A 141 -6.75 7.80 -18.50
N TYR A 142 -6.87 6.46 -18.57
CA TYR A 142 -6.95 5.59 -17.41
C TYR A 142 -5.97 4.43 -17.51
N ASP A 143 -5.32 4.13 -16.39
CA ASP A 143 -4.60 2.89 -16.17
C ASP A 143 -5.57 1.73 -15.95
N ARG A 144 -5.07 0.53 -16.25
CA ARG A 144 -5.65 -0.75 -15.81
C ARG A 144 -5.25 -0.97 -14.34
N GLY A 145 -5.92 -0.24 -13.45
CA GLY A 145 -5.64 -0.26 -12.01
C GLY A 145 -6.09 -1.58 -11.39
N HIS A 146 -5.18 -2.27 -10.69
CA HIS A 146 -5.53 -3.54 -10.02
C HIS A 146 -6.38 -3.26 -8.77
N LEU A 147 -7.36 -4.11 -8.49
CA LEU A 147 -8.04 -4.13 -7.19
C LEU A 147 -7.28 -5.01 -6.19
N ALA A 148 -6.97 -6.25 -6.57
CA ALA A 148 -5.97 -7.09 -5.90
C ALA A 148 -4.61 -6.96 -6.62
N PRO A 149 -3.61 -6.28 -6.03
CA PRO A 149 -2.39 -5.93 -6.74
C PRO A 149 -1.45 -7.12 -6.93
N SER A 150 -0.83 -7.20 -8.11
CA SER A 150 0.11 -8.29 -8.46
C SER A 150 1.28 -8.47 -7.47
N ALA A 151 1.66 -7.40 -6.77
CA ALA A 151 2.73 -7.42 -5.78
C ALA A 151 2.41 -8.30 -4.56
N ASP A 152 1.13 -8.47 -4.23
CA ASP A 152 0.67 -9.30 -3.11
C ASP A 152 0.74 -10.81 -3.45
N PHE A 153 0.98 -11.15 -4.73
CA PHE A 153 1.00 -12.51 -5.25
C PHE A 153 2.38 -12.99 -5.72
N ARG A 154 3.46 -12.24 -5.46
CA ARG A 154 4.83 -12.56 -5.94
C ARG A 154 5.42 -13.87 -5.41
N TRP A 155 4.72 -14.56 -4.54
CA TRP A 155 5.07 -15.89 -4.04
C TRP A 155 4.53 -17.04 -4.93
N SER A 156 3.68 -16.75 -5.92
CA SER A 156 3.09 -17.75 -6.83
C SER A 156 2.89 -17.20 -8.24
N GLU A 157 3.51 -17.83 -9.24
CA GLU A 157 3.35 -17.45 -10.65
C GLU A 157 1.89 -17.50 -11.11
N LYS A 158 1.15 -18.52 -10.66
CA LYS A 158 -0.26 -18.69 -11.01
C LYS A 158 -1.11 -17.56 -10.44
N ALA A 159 -0.97 -17.27 -9.13
CA ALA A 159 -1.72 -16.20 -8.48
C ALA A 159 -1.38 -14.82 -9.09
N LEU A 160 -0.09 -14.58 -9.35
CA LEU A 160 0.37 -13.35 -9.97
C LEU A 160 -0.20 -13.19 -11.38
N SER A 161 -0.17 -14.23 -12.22
CA SER A 161 -0.77 -14.18 -13.55
C SER A 161 -2.29 -13.99 -13.51
N GLU A 162 -3.01 -14.64 -12.60
CA GLU A 162 -4.46 -14.45 -12.44
C GLU A 162 -4.81 -13.01 -12.00
N SER A 163 -3.94 -12.32 -11.26
CA SER A 163 -4.17 -10.90 -10.91
C SER A 163 -4.23 -9.96 -12.12
N TYR A 164 -3.74 -10.37 -13.30
CA TYR A 164 -3.80 -9.59 -14.55
C TYR A 164 -5.10 -9.81 -15.35
N PHE A 165 -6.09 -10.54 -14.83
CA PHE A 165 -7.40 -10.59 -15.46
C PHE A 165 -8.09 -9.21 -15.43
N TYR A 166 -8.76 -8.84 -16.52
CA TYR A 166 -9.49 -7.57 -16.59
C TYR A 166 -10.67 -7.48 -15.61
N SER A 167 -11.18 -8.61 -15.12
CA SER A 167 -12.15 -8.64 -14.00
C SER A 167 -11.59 -8.07 -12.69
N ASN A 168 -10.26 -8.08 -12.51
CA ASN A 168 -9.54 -7.48 -11.39
C ASN A 168 -9.05 -6.05 -11.72
N MET A 169 -9.47 -5.47 -12.84
CA MET A 169 -9.10 -4.12 -13.24
C MET A 169 -10.27 -3.15 -13.02
N SER A 170 -9.92 -1.94 -12.62
CA SER A 170 -10.80 -0.78 -12.63
C SER A 170 -10.09 0.37 -13.32
N PRO A 171 -10.79 1.23 -14.06
CA PRO A 171 -10.18 2.43 -14.63
C PRO A 171 -9.76 3.38 -13.52
N GLN A 172 -8.46 3.60 -13.44
CA GLN A 172 -7.85 4.50 -12.45
C GLN A 172 -7.04 5.59 -13.15
N LEU A 173 -7.16 6.83 -12.70
CA LEU A 173 -6.29 7.93 -13.12
C LEU A 173 -4.84 7.55 -12.77
N ASP A 174 -3.90 7.89 -13.64
CA ASP A 174 -2.49 7.54 -13.46
C ASP A 174 -1.90 8.10 -12.17
N VAL A 175 -2.18 9.37 -11.85
CA VAL A 175 -1.77 10.04 -10.60
C VAL A 175 -2.42 9.42 -9.35
N PHE A 176 -3.59 8.81 -9.48
CA PHE A 176 -4.22 8.08 -8.38
C PHE A 176 -3.55 6.71 -8.19
N ASN A 177 -3.52 5.92 -9.27
CA ASN A 177 -3.03 4.54 -9.29
C ASN A 177 -1.54 4.43 -8.91
N ARG A 178 -0.71 5.30 -9.48
CA ARG A 178 0.76 5.19 -9.38
C ARG A 178 1.35 5.88 -8.16
N GLU A 179 0.55 6.69 -7.46
CA GLU A 179 0.96 7.46 -6.29
C GLU A 179 0.13 7.05 -5.08
N GLY A 180 -0.88 7.82 -4.65
CA GLY A 180 -1.59 7.58 -3.39
C GLY A 180 -2.17 6.18 -3.22
N TRP A 181 -2.68 5.56 -4.30
CA TRP A 181 -3.15 4.17 -4.25
C TRP A 181 -2.00 3.17 -4.07
N ALA A 182 -0.89 3.35 -4.79
CA ALA A 182 0.31 2.53 -4.64
C ALA A 182 0.97 2.70 -3.26
N GLU A 183 0.88 3.90 -2.66
CA GLU A 183 1.31 4.17 -1.29
C GLU A 183 0.47 3.36 -0.29
N LEU A 184 -0.87 3.39 -0.42
CA LEU A 184 -1.77 2.61 0.41
C LEU A 184 -1.48 1.10 0.31
N GLU A 185 -1.32 0.59 -0.91
CA GLU A 185 -0.96 -0.82 -1.11
C GLU A 185 0.39 -1.17 -0.47
N SER A 186 1.35 -0.24 -0.52
CA SER A 186 2.69 -0.43 0.08
C SER A 186 2.64 -0.38 1.61
N LEU A 187 1.80 0.49 2.18
CA LEU A 187 1.54 0.55 3.61
C LEU A 187 1.01 -0.79 4.14
N ILE A 188 0.00 -1.34 3.46
CA ILE A 188 -0.66 -2.61 3.83
C ILE A 188 0.32 -3.78 3.70
N ARG A 189 1.08 -3.89 2.60
CA ARG A 189 2.15 -4.89 2.50
C ARG A 189 3.18 -4.71 3.62
N GLY A 190 3.60 -3.47 3.88
CA GLY A 190 4.56 -3.12 4.94
C GLY A 190 4.12 -3.59 6.33
N TYR A 191 2.81 -3.63 6.60
CA TYR A 191 2.27 -4.19 7.83
C TYR A 191 2.68 -5.66 8.02
N VAL A 192 2.61 -6.49 6.97
CA VAL A 192 3.00 -7.91 7.03
C VAL A 192 4.52 -8.07 7.25
N PHE A 193 5.35 -7.19 6.66
CA PHE A 193 6.79 -7.18 6.94
C PHE A 193 7.10 -6.90 8.42
N ARG A 194 6.32 -6.02 9.06
CA ARG A 194 6.46 -5.70 10.50
C ARG A 194 5.84 -6.79 11.39
N ASN A 195 4.84 -7.51 10.90
CA ASN A 195 4.09 -8.54 11.61
C ASN A 195 4.13 -9.88 10.84
N PRO A 196 5.30 -10.56 10.74
CA PRO A 196 5.47 -11.73 9.87
C PRO A 196 4.69 -12.98 10.30
N ALA A 197 4.05 -12.95 11.48
CA ALA A 197 3.12 -13.99 11.92
C ALA A 197 1.70 -13.81 11.35
N SER A 198 1.34 -12.58 10.99
CA SER A 198 0.00 -12.21 10.52
C SER A 198 -0.17 -12.44 9.03
N GLN A 199 -1.38 -12.86 8.64
CA GLN A 199 -1.87 -12.72 7.27
C GLN A 199 -3.02 -11.71 7.28
N LEU A 200 -3.20 -10.98 6.19
CA LEU A 200 -4.25 -9.98 6.06
C LEU A 200 -5.33 -10.46 5.10
N TYR A 201 -6.58 -10.42 5.53
CA TYR A 201 -7.73 -10.54 4.63
C TYR A 201 -8.04 -9.14 4.09
N VAL A 202 -8.11 -9.00 2.78
CA VAL A 202 -8.27 -7.71 2.13
C VAL A 202 -9.44 -7.79 1.17
N VAL A 203 -10.35 -6.81 1.24
CA VAL A 203 -11.42 -6.61 0.26
C VAL A 203 -11.25 -5.23 -0.35
N THR A 204 -11.23 -5.14 -1.68
CA THR A 204 -10.98 -3.91 -2.42
C THR A 204 -12.02 -3.72 -3.50
N GLY A 205 -12.50 -2.51 -3.71
CA GLY A 205 -13.43 -2.24 -4.80
C GLY A 205 -13.62 -0.76 -5.08
N PRO A 206 -14.24 -0.44 -6.21
CA PRO A 206 -14.82 0.87 -6.45
C PRO A 206 -16.11 1.07 -5.66
N ILE A 207 -16.46 2.31 -5.33
CA ILE A 207 -17.82 2.64 -4.87
C ILE A 207 -18.69 2.87 -6.11
N LEU A 208 -19.48 1.85 -6.47
CA LEU A 208 -20.34 1.86 -7.65
C LEU A 208 -21.73 2.43 -7.33
N ARG A 209 -22.24 3.29 -8.21
CA ARG A 209 -23.60 3.85 -8.14
C ARG A 209 -24.14 4.10 -9.54
N GLU A 210 -25.46 4.16 -9.66
CA GLU A 210 -26.08 4.52 -10.93
C GLU A 210 -25.62 5.91 -11.41
N GLY A 211 -25.47 6.05 -12.73
CA GLY A 211 -25.10 7.31 -13.37
C GLY A 211 -23.62 7.69 -13.27
N LEU A 212 -22.73 6.75 -12.93
CA LEU A 212 -21.29 6.98 -13.10
C LEU A 212 -20.95 7.24 -14.58
N PRO A 213 -19.97 8.12 -14.86
CA PRO A 213 -19.45 8.28 -16.23
C PRO A 213 -18.78 6.98 -16.68
N VAL A 214 -18.60 6.83 -17.99
CA VAL A 214 -17.95 5.65 -18.60
C VAL A 214 -16.76 6.09 -19.44
N ILE A 215 -15.83 5.16 -19.70
CA ILE A 215 -14.80 5.41 -20.71
C ILE A 215 -15.46 5.43 -22.08
N GLU A 216 -15.76 6.63 -22.58
CA GLU A 216 -16.54 6.80 -23.82
C GLU A 216 -15.89 6.18 -25.06
N ARG A 217 -14.57 6.05 -25.06
CA ARG A 217 -13.82 5.45 -26.17
C ARG A 217 -13.72 3.92 -26.04
N GLY A 218 -14.04 3.37 -24.86
CA GLY A 218 -13.99 1.94 -24.58
C GLY A 218 -15.12 1.17 -25.24
N VAL A 219 -14.86 -0.07 -25.62
CA VAL A 219 -15.79 -0.92 -26.37
C VAL A 219 -16.95 -1.43 -25.51
N ASN A 220 -16.69 -1.67 -24.23
CA ASN A 220 -17.66 -2.16 -23.24
C ASN A 220 -18.22 -1.04 -22.36
N LYS A 221 -17.74 0.20 -22.50
CA LYS A 221 -18.20 1.35 -21.69
C LYS A 221 -18.00 1.13 -20.18
N VAL A 222 -16.80 0.69 -19.79
CA VAL A 222 -16.41 0.51 -18.39
C VAL A 222 -16.65 1.79 -17.60
N SER A 223 -17.38 1.67 -16.48
CA SER A 223 -17.69 2.81 -15.62
C SER A 223 -16.45 3.36 -14.92
N ILE A 224 -16.43 4.66 -14.66
CA ILE A 224 -15.34 5.38 -14.00
C ILE A 224 -15.81 5.73 -12.58
N PRO A 225 -15.31 5.03 -11.55
CA PRO A 225 -15.70 5.27 -10.16
C PRO A 225 -15.28 6.66 -9.68
N GLU A 226 -15.99 7.23 -8.70
CA GLU A 226 -15.59 8.48 -8.04
C GLU A 226 -14.71 8.24 -6.80
N TYR A 227 -14.80 7.04 -6.22
CA TYR A 227 -14.09 6.63 -5.01
C TYR A 227 -13.71 5.15 -5.11
N PHE A 228 -12.64 4.79 -4.41
CA PHE A 228 -12.22 3.42 -4.17
C PHE A 228 -12.14 3.15 -2.68
N PHE A 229 -12.42 1.92 -2.29
CA PHE A 229 -12.25 1.46 -0.93
C PHE A 229 -11.28 0.30 -0.83
N LYS A 230 -10.67 0.15 0.34
CA LYS A 230 -9.91 -1.05 0.72
C LYS A 230 -10.15 -1.33 2.21
N VAL A 231 -10.66 -2.52 2.50
CA VAL A 231 -10.88 -3.04 3.85
C VAL A 231 -9.81 -4.09 4.14
N VAL A 232 -9.21 -4.03 5.33
CA VAL A 232 -8.11 -4.89 5.75
C VAL A 232 -8.38 -5.42 7.14
N LEU A 233 -8.25 -6.74 7.31
CA LEU A 233 -8.45 -7.43 8.57
C LEU A 233 -7.22 -8.27 8.94
N ASP A 234 -6.65 -7.98 10.11
CA ASP A 234 -5.74 -8.88 10.82
C ASP A 234 -6.50 -9.55 11.96
N ARG A 235 -7.09 -10.70 11.65
CA ARG A 235 -7.85 -11.48 12.63
C ARG A 235 -6.98 -11.97 13.79
N GLN A 236 -5.69 -12.24 13.57
CA GLN A 236 -4.81 -12.74 14.63
C GLN A 236 -4.56 -11.68 15.71
N GLN A 237 -4.45 -10.42 15.29
CA GLN A 237 -4.25 -9.29 16.20
C GLN A 237 -5.56 -8.66 16.67
N GLY A 238 -6.72 -9.10 16.13
CA GLY A 238 -8.01 -8.54 16.48
C GLY A 238 -8.19 -7.11 15.95
N ARG A 239 -7.75 -6.83 14.72
CA ARG A 239 -7.72 -5.46 14.16
C ARG A 239 -8.34 -5.40 12.76
N GLY A 240 -9.14 -4.37 12.53
CA GLY A 240 -9.65 -3.97 11.21
C GLY A 240 -9.28 -2.53 10.85
N VAL A 241 -9.29 -2.22 9.57
CA VAL A 241 -9.25 -0.84 9.03
C VAL A 241 -9.90 -0.80 7.65
N GLY A 242 -10.67 0.25 7.41
CA GLY A 242 -11.15 0.65 6.09
C GLY A 242 -10.40 1.87 5.56
N PHE A 243 -10.31 2.01 4.26
CA PHE A 243 -9.84 3.21 3.58
C PHE A 243 -10.83 3.59 2.49
N ILE A 244 -11.18 4.87 2.36
CA ILE A 244 -11.98 5.40 1.24
C ILE A 244 -11.25 6.58 0.61
N LEU A 245 -10.72 6.37 -0.60
CA LEU A 245 -9.95 7.40 -1.31
C LEU A 245 -10.75 7.96 -2.49
N PRO A 246 -10.76 9.29 -2.68
CA PRO A 246 -11.36 9.91 -3.86
C PRO A 246 -10.52 9.61 -5.10
N HIS A 247 -11.18 9.33 -6.22
CA HIS A 247 -10.53 9.00 -7.49
C HIS A 247 -9.95 10.26 -8.17
N ARG A 248 -8.85 10.75 -7.62
CA ARG A 248 -8.08 11.93 -8.05
C ARG A 248 -6.64 11.83 -7.55
N GLN A 249 -5.81 12.82 -7.84
CA GLN A 249 -4.53 12.97 -7.12
C GLN A 249 -4.78 13.09 -5.61
N VAL A 250 -4.03 12.32 -4.82
CA VAL A 250 -4.12 12.27 -3.36
C VAL A 250 -2.85 12.90 -2.79
N ASP A 251 -2.97 14.13 -2.30
CA ASP A 251 -1.85 14.86 -1.67
C ASP A 251 -1.93 14.81 -0.14
N GLU A 252 -3.07 14.40 0.39
CA GLU A 252 -3.33 14.29 1.81
C GLU A 252 -2.74 12.98 2.38
N PRO A 253 -2.30 12.98 3.64
CA PRO A 253 -1.82 11.76 4.29
C PRO A 253 -2.87 10.64 4.35
N LEU A 254 -2.43 9.38 4.24
CA LEU A 254 -3.31 8.20 4.20
C LEU A 254 -4.22 8.05 5.42
N GLU A 255 -3.78 8.48 6.61
CA GLU A 255 -4.59 8.45 7.83
C GLU A 255 -5.89 9.27 7.71
N THR A 256 -5.90 10.29 6.86
CA THR A 256 -7.07 11.12 6.56
C THR A 256 -8.20 10.32 5.92
N PHE A 257 -7.84 9.23 5.22
CA PHE A 257 -8.79 8.38 4.51
C PHE A 257 -9.08 7.08 5.25
N ALA A 258 -8.42 6.84 6.40
CA ALA A 258 -8.64 5.68 7.24
C ALA A 258 -9.94 5.84 8.04
N VAL A 259 -10.82 4.84 7.91
CA VAL A 259 -12.16 4.77 8.50
C VAL A 259 -12.39 3.38 9.11
N THR A 260 -13.49 3.21 9.85
CA THR A 260 -13.92 1.89 10.32
C THR A 260 -14.41 1.03 9.15
N ILE A 261 -14.51 -0.28 9.34
CA ILE A 261 -15.07 -1.17 8.31
C ILE A 261 -16.56 -0.87 8.16
N ASP A 262 -17.29 -0.67 9.26
CA ASP A 262 -18.70 -0.23 9.28
C ASP A 262 -18.95 1.01 8.40
N GLU A 263 -18.01 1.98 8.38
CA GLU A 263 -18.17 3.17 7.54
C GLU A 263 -18.03 2.82 6.05
N VAL A 264 -17.15 1.88 5.69
CA VAL A 264 -17.06 1.38 4.32
C VAL A 264 -18.33 0.63 3.92
N GLU A 265 -18.88 -0.19 4.81
CA GLU A 265 -20.15 -0.89 4.59
C GLU A 265 -21.29 0.07 4.35
N GLN A 266 -21.43 1.09 5.20
CA GLN A 266 -22.43 2.14 5.02
C GLN A 266 -22.32 2.83 3.65
N ARG A 267 -21.10 3.00 3.14
CA ARG A 267 -20.83 3.72 1.88
C ARG A 267 -20.98 2.83 0.64
N THR A 268 -20.84 1.51 0.79
CA THR A 268 -20.84 0.55 -0.32
C THR A 268 -22.11 -0.29 -0.38
N GLY A 269 -22.83 -0.43 0.74
CA GLY A 269 -23.93 -1.38 0.91
C GLY A 269 -23.48 -2.84 0.96
N LEU A 270 -22.19 -3.09 1.19
CA LEU A 270 -21.60 -4.41 1.35
C LEU A 270 -21.51 -4.76 2.84
N ASP A 271 -21.44 -6.05 3.12
CA ASP A 271 -21.23 -6.64 4.44
C ASP A 271 -19.94 -7.48 4.36
N PHE A 272 -18.86 -7.01 4.98
CA PHE A 272 -17.55 -7.65 4.88
C PHE A 272 -17.41 -8.73 5.95
N PHE A 273 -16.63 -9.79 5.67
CA PHE A 273 -16.32 -10.83 6.66
C PHE A 273 -17.55 -11.44 7.37
N ASN A 274 -18.70 -11.46 6.68
CA ASN A 274 -20.05 -11.80 7.14
C ASN A 274 -20.29 -13.23 7.68
N LEU A 275 -19.24 -14.06 7.78
CA LEU A 275 -19.29 -15.37 8.41
C LEU A 275 -18.52 -15.41 9.73
N LEU A 276 -17.97 -14.28 10.17
CA LEU A 276 -17.44 -14.12 11.51
C LEU A 276 -18.57 -14.19 12.55
N PRO A 277 -18.26 -14.61 13.79
CA PRO A 277 -19.22 -14.47 14.87
C PRO A 277 -19.55 -12.99 15.12
N GLU A 278 -20.82 -12.65 15.27
CA GLU A 278 -21.32 -11.27 15.45
C GLU A 278 -20.54 -10.44 16.48
N ALA A 279 -20.16 -11.03 17.62
CA ALA A 279 -19.38 -10.33 18.64
C ALA A 279 -17.92 -10.04 18.21
N GLU A 280 -17.34 -10.93 17.41
CA GLU A 280 -16.00 -10.76 16.83
C GLU A 280 -16.06 -9.69 15.73
N GLU A 281 -17.02 -9.80 14.81
CA GLU A 281 -17.29 -8.86 13.71
C GLU A 281 -17.50 -7.42 14.23
N ALA A 282 -18.45 -7.21 15.14
CA ALA A 282 -18.72 -5.89 15.73
C ALA A 282 -17.48 -5.24 16.40
N THR A 283 -16.57 -6.06 16.93
CA THR A 283 -15.32 -5.56 17.54
C THR A 283 -14.30 -5.18 16.47
N LEU A 284 -14.14 -6.03 15.45
CA LEU A 284 -13.16 -5.86 14.38
C LEU A 284 -13.52 -4.72 13.44
N GLU A 285 -14.82 -4.51 13.21
CA GLU A 285 -15.32 -3.63 12.17
C GLU A 285 -15.64 -2.24 12.69
N GLY A 286 -16.18 -2.14 13.91
CA GLY A 286 -16.56 -0.88 14.55
C GLY A 286 -15.41 -0.15 15.27
N HIS A 287 -14.23 -0.76 15.40
CA HIS A 287 -13.07 -0.14 16.07
C HIS A 287 -11.89 0.12 15.12
N LEU A 288 -11.34 1.33 15.18
CA LEU A 288 -10.17 1.72 14.41
C LEU A 288 -9.04 2.22 15.30
N ASP A 289 -7.93 1.49 15.32
CA ASP A 289 -6.64 1.94 15.85
C ASP A 289 -5.70 2.28 14.68
N LYS A 290 -5.72 3.55 14.23
CA LYS A 290 -4.91 3.99 13.08
C LYS A 290 -3.41 3.78 13.32
N ALA A 291 -2.92 3.91 14.55
CA ALA A 291 -1.51 3.77 14.88
C ALA A 291 -1.01 2.32 14.75
N ALA A 292 -1.90 1.33 14.89
CA ALA A 292 -1.55 -0.06 14.62
C ALA A 292 -1.25 -0.32 13.14
N TRP A 293 -1.85 0.45 12.23
CA TRP A 293 -1.73 0.27 10.79
C TRP A 293 -0.71 1.20 10.15
N ILE A 294 -0.60 2.43 10.65
CA ILE A 294 0.17 3.54 10.08
C ILE A 294 1.36 3.86 11.00
N PRO A 295 2.59 3.39 10.67
CA PRO A 295 3.77 3.55 11.53
C PRO A 295 4.11 5.00 11.87
N GLU A 296 3.80 5.93 10.97
CA GLU A 296 4.01 7.36 11.16
C GLU A 296 3.28 7.84 12.41
N LEU A 297 2.02 7.40 12.61
CA LEU A 297 1.23 7.70 13.81
C LEU A 297 1.78 7.03 15.07
N ALA A 298 2.33 5.81 14.97
CA ALA A 298 2.98 5.15 16.09
C ALA A 298 4.27 5.85 16.57
N GLY A 299 4.85 6.72 15.73
CA GLY A 299 5.99 7.58 16.04
C GLY A 299 5.66 8.83 16.87
N GLY A 300 4.39 9.03 17.23
CA GLY A 300 3.91 10.21 17.96
C GLY A 300 3.35 11.31 17.07
N ASP A 301 3.13 11.05 15.77
CA ASP A 301 2.35 11.92 14.88
C ASP A 301 0.87 11.93 15.32
N VAL A 302 0.17 13.01 15.03
CA VAL A 302 -1.27 13.14 15.24
C VAL A 302 -1.95 13.72 13.99
N GLU A 303 -3.25 13.50 13.87
CA GLU A 303 -4.01 14.07 12.77
C GLU A 303 -4.07 15.60 12.86
N PRO A 304 -3.87 16.31 11.74
CA PRO A 304 -4.13 17.74 11.67
C PRO A 304 -5.57 18.06 12.06
N ILE A 305 -5.77 19.16 12.78
CA ILE A 305 -7.10 19.61 13.19
C ILE A 305 -8.02 19.72 11.96
N TYR A 306 -9.23 19.16 12.06
CA TYR A 306 -10.24 19.20 11.00
C TYR A 306 -10.59 20.65 10.63
N PRO A 307 -10.31 21.14 9.41
CA PRO A 307 -10.41 22.58 9.11
C PRO A 307 -11.77 23.22 9.42
N PRO A 308 -12.93 22.58 9.19
CA PRO A 308 -14.23 23.16 9.54
C PRO A 308 -14.47 23.36 11.04
N SER A 309 -13.73 22.70 11.94
CA SER A 309 -13.85 22.92 13.38
C SER A 309 -13.13 24.21 13.84
N LEU A 310 -12.17 24.71 13.07
CA LEU A 310 -11.42 25.93 13.39
C LEU A 310 -12.27 27.20 13.16
N PRO A 311 -12.06 28.26 13.98
CA PRO A 311 -12.74 29.53 13.79
C PRO A 311 -12.21 30.28 12.56
N PRO A 312 -12.96 31.27 12.05
CA PRO A 312 -12.51 32.09 10.93
C PRO A 312 -11.10 32.66 11.15
N GLY A 313 -10.27 32.60 10.11
CA GLY A 313 -8.88 33.08 10.15
C GLY A 313 -7.86 32.12 10.78
N HIS A 314 -8.29 30.92 11.19
CA HIS A 314 -7.41 29.86 11.68
C HIS A 314 -7.31 28.73 10.66
N PHE A 315 -6.11 28.19 10.49
CA PHE A 315 -5.78 27.15 9.52
C PHE A 315 -5.09 26.00 10.22
N ASN A 316 -5.28 24.77 9.73
CA ASN A 316 -4.50 23.65 10.26
C ASN A 316 -3.08 23.64 9.67
N SER A 317 -2.21 22.78 10.21
CA SER A 317 -0.81 22.66 9.79
C SER A 317 -0.63 22.39 8.28
N VAL A 318 -1.48 21.56 7.68
CA VAL A 318 -1.45 21.24 6.24
C VAL A 318 -1.79 22.46 5.39
N GLN A 319 -2.80 23.23 5.79
CA GLN A 319 -3.22 24.45 5.11
C GLN A 319 -2.16 25.57 5.17
N ALA A 320 -1.20 25.52 6.10
CA ALA A 320 -0.11 26.48 6.17
C ALA A 320 0.66 26.61 4.85
N LYS A 321 0.75 25.52 4.06
CA LYS A 321 1.39 25.52 2.74
C LYS A 321 0.76 26.53 1.77
N LEU A 322 -0.53 26.81 1.90
CA LEU A 322 -1.25 27.78 1.07
C LEU A 322 -0.81 29.23 1.33
N TYR A 323 -0.19 29.50 2.48
CA TYR A 323 0.24 30.84 2.91
C TYR A 323 1.76 31.05 2.80
N MET A 324 2.49 29.99 2.46
CA MET A 324 3.95 29.99 2.36
C MET A 324 4.44 31.02 1.33
N GLY A 325 5.21 32.00 1.80
CA GLY A 325 5.83 33.04 0.96
C GLY A 325 4.91 34.18 0.54
N LYS A 326 3.65 34.22 1.01
CA LYS A 326 2.72 35.32 0.70
C LYS A 326 2.98 36.59 1.52
N GLY A 327 3.64 36.47 2.67
CA GLY A 327 3.93 37.60 3.57
C GLY A 327 2.73 38.07 4.40
N GLU A 328 1.58 37.38 4.30
CA GLU A 328 0.39 37.58 5.12
C GLU A 328 0.59 36.98 6.52
N GLU A 329 0.01 37.62 7.53
CA GLU A 329 -0.08 37.03 8.88
C GLU A 329 -1.32 36.15 8.98
N VAL A 330 -1.12 34.92 9.45
CA VAL A 330 -2.16 33.91 9.64
C VAL A 330 -1.97 33.19 10.96
N THR A 331 -3.04 32.59 11.47
CA THR A 331 -2.99 31.72 12.65
C THR A 331 -3.04 30.27 12.21
N VAL A 332 -1.98 29.51 12.50
CA VAL A 332 -1.88 28.07 12.19
C VAL A 332 -1.95 27.28 13.49
N CYS A 333 -2.84 26.30 13.56
CA CYS A 333 -3.09 25.48 14.74
C CYS A 333 -2.79 24.01 14.47
N GLY A 334 -2.26 23.34 15.49
CA GLY A 334 -2.02 21.90 15.50
C GLY A 334 -1.36 21.48 16.80
N THR A 335 -0.96 20.22 16.90
CA THR A 335 -0.28 19.66 18.07
C THR A 335 1.22 19.70 17.86
N VAL A 336 1.98 20.18 18.85
CA VAL A 336 3.44 20.07 18.81
C VAL A 336 3.81 18.63 19.14
N VAL A 337 4.16 17.83 18.13
CA VAL A 337 4.49 16.41 18.33
C VAL A 337 5.99 16.20 18.54
N GLY A 338 6.82 17.05 17.94
CA GLY A 338 8.28 16.94 18.04
C GLY A 338 8.93 18.28 18.35
N THR A 339 10.01 18.26 19.13
CA THR A 339 10.83 19.45 19.34
C THR A 339 12.31 19.12 19.21
N HIS A 340 13.10 20.09 18.75
CA HIS A 340 14.54 19.94 18.60
C HIS A 340 15.25 21.27 18.87
N ARG A 341 16.32 21.23 19.65
CA ARG A 341 17.17 22.39 19.91
C ARG A 341 18.45 22.29 19.08
N SER A 342 18.67 23.25 18.19
CA SER A 342 19.86 23.28 17.33
C SER A 342 21.14 23.47 18.15
N ARG A 343 22.31 23.16 17.57
CA ARG A 343 23.61 23.45 18.19
C ARG A 343 23.82 24.94 18.49
N SER A 344 23.21 25.82 17.70
CA SER A 344 23.20 27.28 17.92
C SER A 344 22.21 27.72 19.01
N GLY A 345 21.43 26.79 19.57
CA GLY A 345 20.47 27.01 20.65
C GLY A 345 19.11 27.54 20.21
N ASN A 346 18.78 27.48 18.92
CA ASN A 346 17.45 27.80 18.42
C ASN A 346 16.51 26.62 18.67
N ALA A 347 15.23 26.90 18.92
CA ALA A 347 14.20 25.89 19.10
C ALA A 347 13.41 25.66 17.80
N TRP A 348 13.15 24.40 17.51
CA TRP A 348 12.28 23.93 16.45
C TRP A 348 11.14 23.13 17.05
N LEU A 349 9.93 23.38 16.55
CA LEU A 349 8.72 22.64 16.90
C LEU A 349 8.13 22.09 15.60
N ASN A 350 7.83 20.79 15.60
CA ASN A 350 7.17 20.10 14.50
C ASN A 350 5.70 19.93 14.84
N ILE A 351 4.82 20.37 13.94
CA ILE A 351 3.38 20.39 14.17
C ILE A 351 2.74 19.23 13.43
N ASP A 352 1.90 18.48 14.15
CA ASP A 352 1.13 17.30 13.76
C ASP A 352 1.95 16.08 13.31
N LYS A 353 3.09 16.23 12.63
CA LYS A 353 4.00 15.12 12.33
C LYS A 353 5.43 15.37 12.79
N GLN A 354 6.15 14.32 13.13
CA GLN A 354 7.56 14.34 13.48
C GLN A 354 8.43 14.71 12.26
N PHE A 355 9.64 15.18 12.53
CA PHE A 355 10.63 15.38 11.47
C PHE A 355 11.03 14.04 10.83
N PRO A 356 11.12 13.94 9.49
CA PRO A 356 11.11 15.02 8.50
C PRO A 356 9.74 15.29 7.82
N ASN A 357 8.66 14.70 8.30
CA ASN A 357 7.36 14.66 7.61
C ASN A 357 6.38 15.76 8.05
N GLN A 358 6.82 16.69 8.89
CA GLN A 358 5.96 17.74 9.44
C GLN A 358 5.37 18.63 8.33
N PRO A 359 4.03 18.78 8.26
CA PRO A 359 3.40 19.70 7.31
C PRO A 359 3.70 21.17 7.61
N PHE A 360 4.04 21.48 8.87
CA PHE A 360 4.35 22.82 9.33
C PHE A 360 5.37 22.77 10.48
N SER A 361 6.27 23.75 10.50
CA SER A 361 7.26 23.94 11.55
C SER A 361 7.16 25.32 12.18
N VAL A 362 7.49 25.40 13.47
CA VAL A 362 7.71 26.68 14.16
C VAL A 362 9.16 26.79 14.57
N PHE A 363 9.75 27.94 14.29
CA PHE A 363 11.12 28.26 14.62
C PHE A 363 11.19 29.44 15.58
N ILE A 364 11.89 29.25 16.70
CA ILE A 364 12.15 30.32 17.69
C ILE A 364 13.66 30.47 17.82
N ARG A 365 14.16 31.67 17.51
CA ARG A 365 15.61 31.93 17.60
C ARG A 365 16.05 31.96 19.06
N LYS A 366 17.29 31.58 19.33
CA LYS A 366 17.88 31.61 20.67
C LYS A 366 17.72 32.97 21.36
N LYS A 367 17.86 34.06 20.60
CA LYS A 367 17.72 35.44 21.10
C LYS A 367 16.29 35.82 21.48
N ASP A 368 15.29 35.10 20.95
CA ASP A 368 13.87 35.37 21.12
C ASP A 368 13.27 34.46 22.23
N LEU A 369 13.94 33.35 22.59
CA LEU A 369 13.54 32.48 23.72
C LEU A 369 13.32 33.21 25.06
N PRO A 370 14.07 34.26 25.44
CA PRO A 370 13.80 35.02 26.67
C PRO A 370 12.47 35.78 26.68
N ASN A 371 11.81 35.94 25.53
CA ASN A 371 10.50 36.60 25.43
C ASN A 371 9.34 35.69 25.89
N PHE A 372 9.64 34.44 26.28
CA PHE A 372 8.67 33.46 26.75
C PHE A 372 8.85 33.22 28.24
N SER A 373 7.74 33.25 28.97
CA SER A 373 7.62 32.94 30.39
C SER A 373 7.88 31.46 30.73
N TYR A 374 7.90 30.61 29.70
CA TYR A 374 8.19 29.18 29.76
C TYR A 374 9.22 28.79 28.67
N VAL A 375 9.81 27.59 28.79
CA VAL A 375 10.73 27.05 27.79
C VAL A 375 9.91 26.42 26.64
N PRO A 376 9.79 27.04 25.45
CA PRO A 376 8.76 26.66 24.47
C PRO A 376 8.92 25.23 23.92
N ASP A 377 10.15 24.79 23.66
CA ASP A 377 10.47 23.45 23.16
C ASP A 377 10.25 22.31 24.18
N GLN A 378 9.94 22.65 25.43
CA GLN A 378 9.56 21.69 26.47
C GLN A 378 8.09 21.84 26.85
N TYR A 379 7.65 23.07 27.06
CA TYR A 379 6.30 23.37 27.51
C TYR A 379 5.26 23.16 26.42
N LEU A 380 5.58 23.35 25.14
CA LEU A 380 4.58 23.19 24.09
C LEU A 380 4.47 21.75 23.59
N LEU A 381 5.46 20.88 23.86
CA LEU A 381 5.45 19.47 23.45
C LEU A 381 4.17 18.76 23.95
N SER A 382 3.56 18.00 23.04
CA SER A 382 2.32 17.24 23.22
C SER A 382 1.09 18.09 23.55
N ARG A 383 1.12 19.40 23.26
CA ARG A 383 -0.04 20.29 23.40
C ARG A 383 -0.52 20.75 22.03
N GLU A 384 -1.82 20.93 21.91
CA GLU A 384 -2.43 21.71 20.84
C GLU A 384 -2.11 23.19 21.05
N VAL A 385 -1.66 23.85 19.99
CA VAL A 385 -1.18 25.23 20.03
C VAL A 385 -1.51 25.92 18.71
N CYS A 386 -1.90 27.19 18.78
CA CYS A 386 -2.00 28.08 17.64
C CYS A 386 -0.85 29.09 17.62
N PHE A 387 -0.24 29.25 16.45
CA PHE A 387 0.85 30.18 16.20
C PHE A 387 0.39 31.23 15.20
N THR A 388 0.60 32.51 15.52
CA THR A 388 0.22 33.63 14.66
C THR A 388 1.46 34.31 14.11
N GLY A 389 1.52 34.48 12.79
CA GLY A 389 2.65 35.11 12.13
C GLY A 389 2.68 34.82 10.63
N LYS A 390 3.83 35.09 10.02
CA LYS A 390 4.05 34.88 8.58
C LYS A 390 4.62 33.49 8.33
N VAL A 391 4.13 32.83 7.28
CA VAL A 391 4.62 31.51 6.86
C VAL A 391 5.65 31.68 5.75
N GLU A 392 6.87 31.23 6.02
CA GLU A 392 8.01 31.24 5.10
C GLU A 392 8.31 29.83 4.58
N ASN A 393 9.09 29.74 3.50
CA ASN A 393 9.58 28.48 2.99
C ASN A 393 10.94 28.15 3.60
N PHE A 394 11.03 27.05 4.35
CA PHE A 394 12.30 26.51 4.82
C PHE A 394 12.52 25.11 4.23
N ASN A 395 13.38 25.02 3.20
CA ASN A 395 13.72 23.77 2.51
C ASN A 395 12.48 22.96 2.05
N GLY A 396 11.42 23.63 1.60
CA GLY A 396 10.18 23.01 1.13
C GLY A 396 9.11 22.82 2.22
N THR A 397 9.44 23.05 3.49
CA THR A 397 8.49 22.99 4.61
C THR A 397 7.97 24.39 4.96
N PRO A 398 6.64 24.61 5.00
CA PRO A 398 6.05 25.82 5.57
C PRO A 398 6.51 26.03 7.02
N THR A 399 7.13 27.18 7.31
CA THR A 399 7.73 27.45 8.63
C THR A 399 7.38 28.85 9.11
N MET A 400 7.00 28.99 10.38
CA MET A 400 6.75 30.30 11.00
C MET A 400 7.83 30.65 12.02
N ASN A 401 8.40 31.85 11.89
CA ASN A 401 9.31 32.41 12.87
C ASN A 401 8.50 33.10 13.97
N VAL A 402 8.61 32.63 15.20
CA VAL A 402 7.89 33.20 16.34
C VAL A 402 8.88 33.91 17.27
N GLU A 403 8.64 35.20 17.49
CA GLU A 403 9.55 36.08 18.25
C GLU A 403 9.06 36.36 19.67
N MET A 404 7.75 36.31 19.91
CA MET A 404 7.11 36.77 21.15
C MET A 404 6.07 35.74 21.64
N GLU A 405 5.86 35.64 22.95
CA GLU A 405 4.88 34.71 23.54
C GLU A 405 3.45 35.00 23.10
N GLU A 406 3.09 36.26 22.86
CA GLU A 406 1.75 36.69 22.44
C GLU A 406 1.31 36.12 21.08
N ALA A 407 2.28 35.67 20.26
CA ALA A 407 2.01 34.98 19.01
C ALA A 407 1.64 33.50 19.21
N VAL A 408 1.68 32.98 20.45
CA VAL A 408 1.43 31.58 20.79
C VAL A 408 0.22 31.47 21.71
N ARG A 409 -0.75 30.65 21.33
CA ARG A 409 -1.92 30.35 22.16
C ARG A 409 -2.04 28.86 22.38
N VAL A 410 -1.95 28.41 23.63
CA VAL A 410 -2.11 26.99 23.99
C VAL A 410 -3.59 26.62 24.07
N GLY A 411 -3.93 25.45 23.54
CA GLY A 411 -5.28 24.90 23.43
C GLY A 411 -5.92 25.12 22.06
N ALA A 412 -6.75 24.17 21.63
CA ALA A 412 -7.54 24.31 20.42
C ALA A 412 -8.41 25.58 20.45
N PRO A 413 -8.55 26.29 19.33
CA PRO A 413 -9.50 27.36 19.23
C PRO A 413 -10.89 26.79 19.03
N GLU A 414 -11.71 26.83 20.09
CA GLU A 414 -13.12 26.48 20.01
C GLU A 414 -13.90 27.56 19.23
N LYS A 415 -14.88 27.10 18.44
CA LYS A 415 -15.76 27.93 17.62
C LYS A 415 -16.90 28.54 18.41
#